data_AF-A0A2K3UUG4-F1
#
_entry.id   AF-A0A2K3UUG4-F1
#
_cell.length_a   1.000
_cell.length_b   1.000
_cell.length_c   1.000
_cell.angle_alpha   90.00
_cell.angle_beta   90.00
_cell.angle_gamma   90.00
#
_symmetry.space_group_name_H-M   'P 1'
#
loop_
_entity.id
_entity.type
_entity.pdbx_description
1 polymer ?
#
loop_
_entity_poly.entity_id
_entity_poly.type
_entity_poly.pdbx_seq_one_letter_code
_entity_poly.pdbx_strand_id
1 'polypeptide(L)'
;MAPTLQLRREGKRQAADALPGEGGAMQSRVKFDIRMNITDEETFSTDEHASVIRGGTLALDVHAPEQRILIVGKCGGRRRVELRVSFCRQAAGAVQVTGQARLLQDGAEVSSGHSAPEPDLSEPSHPAPDSAAFSALVGAGESRALCLPLTAGEGDMAFAQIMFGLSVLAVNPQQPAAALEVAAAALGPGRTGAALSGCEAVRGGFRQRFEHCDLYALPGGGVHDLSGELRRKYDAWGGPDSALGLPVTGTQVCPDGVGRLCSFAGDASLAWHPRTGPMVVSGRVRAHWEGTGAERGPLGYPTSDTLTLGQRSQQSYATFQNGVVYTEEEQVSEPARAALSGAQVCALVEEALRNRLGSAGLLHLDTLALVGVSDTAHDFTRSGNRVLTYRATGTVRADQTEPRPTAFDLTLPLQFVPSPHPDGHRAVRLMARQAGVIGLTTPLDSGSAPLTERLQAVSGVLTTLLPAPELLGVVPSGAGLLSFRVTSDGGIRLAFRPDGAGTLAAQHAQTLFDTLLRRSVVPTAD
;
A
#
# COMPACT_ATOMS: atom_id res chain seq x y z
N MET A 1 -10.51 4.00 -65.97
CA MET A 1 -11.22 5.24 -65.64
C MET A 1 -10.36 6.02 -64.67
N ALA A 2 -10.03 7.29 -65.04
CA ALA A 2 -9.58 8.47 -64.27
C ALA A 2 -9.05 8.35 -62.82
N PRO A 3 -8.28 9.35 -62.32
CA PRO A 3 -7.11 10.03 -62.89
C PRO A 3 -5.98 10.28 -61.85
N THR A 4 -4.87 10.80 -62.38
CA THR A 4 -3.70 11.47 -61.80
C THR A 4 -3.95 12.39 -60.58
N LEU A 5 -2.99 12.40 -59.62
CA LEU A 5 -2.54 13.65 -58.99
C LEU A 5 -1.11 13.54 -58.46
N GLN A 6 -0.25 14.40 -59.01
CA GLN A 6 1.18 14.54 -58.73
C GLN A 6 1.40 15.27 -57.39
N LEU A 7 2.29 14.74 -56.54
CA LEU A 7 2.89 15.49 -55.45
C LEU A 7 4.21 16.10 -55.94
N ARG A 8 4.17 17.41 -56.18
CA ARG A 8 5.32 18.24 -56.56
C ARG A 8 6.30 18.28 -55.38
N ARG A 9 7.51 17.75 -55.59
CA ARG A 9 8.69 18.03 -54.74
C ARG A 9 9.27 19.37 -55.18
N GLU A 10 9.27 20.36 -54.30
CA GLU A 10 10.09 21.55 -54.46
C GLU A 10 11.07 21.67 -53.29
N GLY A 11 12.37 21.68 -53.64
CA GLY A 11 13.36 22.54 -52.99
C GLY A 11 14.08 22.04 -51.75
N LYS A 12 15.12 21.20 -51.93
CA LYS A 12 16.30 21.20 -51.06
C LYS A 12 16.97 22.59 -51.17
N ARG A 13 17.11 23.33 -50.08
CA ARG A 13 18.20 24.31 -49.90
C ARG A 13 19.11 23.83 -48.77
N GLN A 14 20.39 23.88 -49.06
CA GLN A 14 21.51 23.40 -48.26
C GLN A 14 21.70 24.19 -46.95
N ALA A 15 22.37 23.51 -46.03
CA ALA A 15 22.88 23.95 -44.75
C ALA A 15 23.68 25.27 -44.84
N ALA A 16 23.46 26.13 -43.84
CA ALA A 16 24.42 27.12 -43.39
C ALA A 16 24.24 27.33 -41.88
N ASP A 17 25.35 27.15 -41.15
CA ASP A 17 25.65 27.52 -39.77
C ASP A 17 24.74 27.04 -38.62
N ALA A 18 25.24 25.99 -37.95
CA ALA A 18 24.97 25.72 -36.55
C ALA A 18 25.86 26.60 -35.65
N LEU A 19 25.26 27.37 -34.73
CA LEU A 19 25.85 27.97 -33.52
C LEU A 19 24.70 28.35 -32.54
N PRO A 20 24.94 28.51 -31.23
CA PRO A 20 24.51 27.57 -30.19
C PRO A 20 23.34 28.07 -29.32
N GLY A 21 22.57 27.12 -28.76
CA GLY A 21 21.66 27.36 -27.62
C GLY A 21 20.17 27.19 -27.92
N GLU A 22 19.72 25.96 -28.18
CA GLU A 22 18.29 25.64 -28.07
C GLU A 22 17.98 25.15 -26.66
N GLY A 23 17.38 26.05 -25.87
CA GLY A 23 16.93 25.80 -24.50
C GLY A 23 15.81 24.77 -24.43
N GLY A 24 15.81 23.98 -23.37
CA GLY A 24 14.84 22.91 -23.11
C GLY A 24 13.39 23.40 -23.19
N ALA A 25 12.57 22.69 -23.95
CA ALA A 25 11.16 23.01 -24.09
C ALA A 25 10.42 22.86 -22.74
N MET A 26 10.09 24.00 -22.13
CA MET A 26 9.36 24.11 -20.87
C MET A 26 7.97 23.47 -20.96
N GLN A 27 7.66 22.48 -20.11
CA GLN A 27 6.34 21.86 -19.99
C GLN A 27 5.53 22.55 -18.87
N SER A 28 4.26 22.84 -19.10
CA SER A 28 3.34 23.32 -18.06
C SER A 28 2.42 22.17 -17.66
N ARG A 29 2.40 21.78 -16.38
CA ARG A 29 1.44 20.78 -15.88
C ARG A 29 0.34 21.48 -15.10
N VAL A 30 -0.90 21.31 -15.52
CA VAL A 30 -2.05 21.95 -14.90
C VAL A 30 -2.83 20.89 -14.13
N LYS A 31 -2.94 21.06 -12.81
CA LYS A 31 -3.93 20.34 -12.00
C LYS A 31 -5.18 21.20 -11.93
N PHE A 32 -6.34 20.61 -12.11
CA PHE A 32 -7.60 21.32 -11.99
C PHE A 32 -8.65 20.49 -11.26
N ASP A 33 -9.55 21.19 -10.59
CA ASP A 33 -10.74 20.67 -9.95
C ASP A 33 -11.93 21.56 -10.29
N ILE A 34 -13.03 20.92 -10.66
CA ILE A 34 -14.27 21.59 -11.06
C ILE A 34 -15.38 20.99 -10.23
N ARG A 35 -16.16 21.87 -9.58
CA ARG A 35 -17.41 21.54 -8.92
C ARG A 35 -18.52 22.39 -9.52
N MET A 36 -19.53 21.74 -10.06
CA MET A 36 -20.69 22.39 -10.66
C MET A 36 -21.92 21.97 -9.86
N ASN A 37 -22.51 22.91 -9.12
CA ASN A 37 -23.79 22.73 -8.46
C ASN A 37 -24.86 23.32 -9.37
N ILE A 38 -25.91 22.55 -9.68
CA ILE A 38 -27.01 22.94 -10.57
C ILE A 38 -28.30 22.78 -9.79
N THR A 39 -29.19 23.77 -9.90
CA THR A 39 -30.54 23.75 -9.33
C THR A 39 -31.56 23.83 -10.46
N ASP A 40 -32.53 22.91 -10.43
CA ASP A 40 -33.75 22.96 -11.22
C ASP A 40 -34.92 23.35 -10.30
N GLU A 41 -35.25 24.65 -10.26
CA GLU A 41 -36.46 25.12 -9.59
C GLU A 41 -37.68 24.75 -10.46
N GLU A 42 -38.52 23.84 -9.97
CA GLU A 42 -39.78 23.49 -10.59
C GLU A 42 -40.94 24.19 -9.88
N THR A 43 -41.79 24.90 -10.62
CA THR A 43 -42.91 25.69 -10.06
C THR A 43 -43.96 24.86 -9.30
N PHE A 44 -43.94 23.53 -9.46
CA PHE A 44 -44.95 22.61 -8.92
C PHE A 44 -44.39 21.30 -8.34
N SER A 45 -43.08 21.16 -8.14
CA SER A 45 -42.46 19.97 -7.53
C SER A 45 -41.27 20.36 -6.61
N THR A 46 -40.61 19.38 -5.97
CA THR A 46 -39.45 19.64 -5.11
C THR A 46 -38.25 20.07 -5.95
N ASP A 47 -37.60 21.18 -5.59
CA ASP A 47 -36.37 21.65 -6.25
C ASP A 47 -35.35 20.50 -6.38
N GLU A 48 -34.92 20.24 -7.61
CA GLU A 48 -33.91 19.22 -7.86
C GLU A 48 -32.51 19.85 -7.82
N HIS A 49 -31.58 19.17 -7.14
CA HIS A 49 -30.19 19.60 -7.06
C HIS A 49 -29.27 18.51 -7.61
N ALA A 50 -28.35 18.91 -8.49
CA ALA A 50 -27.29 18.04 -8.99
C ALA A 50 -25.92 18.66 -8.72
N SER A 51 -24.95 17.81 -8.39
CA SER A 51 -23.56 18.20 -8.21
C SER A 51 -22.67 17.35 -9.11
N VAL A 52 -21.88 18.00 -9.96
CA VAL A 52 -20.87 17.36 -10.80
C VAL A 52 -19.49 17.78 -10.32
N ILE A 53 -18.67 16.80 -9.95
CA ILE A 53 -17.28 17.01 -9.53
C ILE A 53 -16.36 16.35 -10.55
N ARG A 54 -15.43 17.12 -11.11
CA ARG A 54 -14.42 16.59 -12.04
C ARG A 54 -13.07 17.25 -11.75
N GLY A 55 -12.08 16.43 -11.42
CA GLY A 55 -10.69 16.87 -11.35
C GLY A 55 -9.81 16.14 -12.36
N GLY A 56 -8.65 16.70 -12.66
CA GLY A 56 -7.70 16.10 -13.58
C GLY A 56 -6.34 16.74 -13.54
N THR A 57 -5.42 16.18 -14.33
CA THR A 57 -4.12 16.77 -14.59
C THR A 57 -3.86 16.67 -16.08
N LEU A 58 -3.41 17.77 -16.68
CA LEU A 58 -3.02 17.84 -18.08
C LEU A 58 -1.62 18.44 -18.22
N ALA A 59 -0.95 18.12 -19.32
CA ALA A 59 0.38 18.63 -19.64
C ALA A 59 0.33 19.37 -20.97
N LEU A 60 0.94 20.55 -21.02
CA LEU A 60 1.09 21.37 -22.21
C LEU A 60 2.57 21.49 -22.55
N ASP A 61 2.93 21.24 -23.80
CA ASP A 61 4.31 21.31 -24.29
C ASP A 61 4.39 21.93 -25.69
N VAL A 62 5.57 21.89 -26.31
CA VAL A 62 5.80 22.44 -27.65
C VAL A 62 5.02 21.70 -28.75
N HIS A 63 4.71 20.42 -28.56
CA HIS A 63 3.98 19.59 -29.52
C HIS A 63 2.46 19.59 -29.26
N ALA A 64 2.03 19.86 -28.03
CA ALA A 64 0.65 20.04 -27.63
C ALA A 64 0.49 21.31 -26.77
N PRO A 65 0.60 22.52 -27.37
CA PRO A 65 0.58 23.79 -26.64
C PRO A 65 -0.82 24.18 -26.15
N GLU A 66 -1.88 23.57 -26.68
CA GLU A 66 -3.26 23.84 -26.30
C GLU A 66 -4.00 22.52 -26.04
N GLN A 67 -4.79 22.47 -24.95
CA GLN A 67 -5.74 21.40 -24.68
C GLN A 67 -7.10 21.95 -24.28
N ARG A 68 -8.15 21.20 -24.60
CA ARG A 68 -9.54 21.60 -24.35
C ARG A 68 -10.30 20.49 -23.63
N ILE A 69 -11.13 20.86 -22.66
CA ILE A 69 -12.03 19.96 -21.96
C ILE A 69 -13.47 20.46 -22.06
N LEU A 70 -14.41 19.51 -22.05
CA LEU A 70 -15.85 19.76 -21.97
C LEU A 70 -16.39 19.01 -20.77
N ILE A 71 -17.10 19.71 -19.91
CA ILE A 71 -17.84 19.14 -18.78
C ILE A 71 -19.31 19.42 -19.00
N VAL A 72 -20.12 18.39 -18.79
CA VAL A 72 -21.57 18.46 -18.94
C VAL A 72 -22.19 18.02 -17.63
N GLY A 73 -23.02 18.89 -17.04
CA GLY A 73 -23.90 18.54 -15.95
C GLY A 73 -25.36 18.58 -16.39
N LYS A 74 -26.16 17.69 -15.83
CA LYS A 74 -27.61 17.64 -16.03
C LYS A 74 -28.29 17.61 -14.67
N CYS A 75 -29.42 18.31 -14.55
CA CYS A 75 -30.29 18.32 -13.39
C CYS A 75 -31.72 18.32 -13.91
N GLY A 76 -32.58 17.43 -13.39
CA GLY A 76 -33.92 17.22 -13.93
C GLY A 76 -33.97 16.74 -15.38
N GLY A 77 -35.18 16.83 -15.93
CA GLY A 77 -35.50 16.37 -17.28
C GLY A 77 -35.27 17.41 -18.38
N ARG A 78 -34.94 18.67 -18.04
CA ARG A 78 -34.90 19.77 -19.01
C ARG A 78 -33.62 20.61 -18.99
N ARG A 79 -32.76 20.50 -17.97
CA ARG A 79 -31.60 21.40 -17.82
C ARG A 79 -30.27 20.70 -18.05
N ARG A 80 -29.43 21.36 -18.84
CA ARG A 80 -28.06 20.93 -19.12
C ARG A 80 -27.11 22.12 -19.05
N VAL A 81 -26.05 22.01 -18.26
CA VAL A 81 -24.96 22.98 -18.22
C VAL A 81 -23.75 22.41 -18.95
N GLU A 82 -23.23 23.13 -19.94
CA GLU A 82 -21.97 22.82 -20.61
C GLU A 82 -20.89 23.81 -20.20
N LEU A 83 -19.75 23.33 -19.71
CA LEU A 83 -18.55 24.12 -19.47
C LEU A 83 -17.44 23.66 -20.43
N ARG A 84 -17.01 24.55 -21.31
CA ARG A 84 -15.84 24.36 -22.18
C ARG A 84 -14.67 25.14 -21.60
N VAL A 85 -13.52 24.51 -21.44
CA VAL A 85 -12.30 25.17 -20.96
C VAL A 85 -11.16 24.86 -21.92
N SER A 86 -10.43 25.89 -22.36
CA SER A 86 -9.16 25.78 -23.08
C SER A 86 -8.00 26.20 -22.18
N PHE A 87 -6.91 25.44 -22.28
CA PHE A 87 -5.65 25.70 -21.60
C PHE A 87 -4.60 25.89 -22.70
N CYS A 88 -4.02 27.08 -22.78
CA CYS A 88 -3.02 27.43 -23.77
C CYS A 88 -1.73 27.85 -23.09
N ARG A 89 -0.64 27.15 -23.42
CA ARG A 89 0.69 27.40 -22.89
C ARG A 89 1.17 28.79 -23.32
N GLN A 90 1.72 29.53 -22.37
CA GLN A 90 2.35 30.84 -22.58
C GLN A 90 3.85 30.75 -22.30
N ALA A 91 4.57 31.86 -22.53
CA ALA A 91 5.98 31.97 -22.16
C ALA A 91 6.19 31.76 -20.65
N ALA A 92 7.42 31.38 -20.26
CA ALA A 92 7.79 31.12 -18.86
C ALA A 92 6.90 30.12 -18.11
N GLY A 93 6.22 29.21 -18.84
CA GLY A 93 5.39 28.12 -18.30
C GLY A 93 4.10 28.56 -17.65
N ALA A 94 3.73 29.84 -17.79
CA ALA A 94 2.40 30.32 -17.50
C ALA A 94 1.37 29.65 -18.43
N VAL A 95 0.12 29.59 -17.99
CA VAL A 95 -0.97 29.03 -18.79
C VAL A 95 -2.10 30.05 -18.87
N GLN A 96 -2.48 30.39 -20.10
CA GLN A 96 -3.69 31.12 -20.38
C GLN A 96 -4.85 30.13 -20.34
N VAL A 97 -5.81 30.36 -19.45
CA VAL A 97 -7.01 29.52 -19.33
C VAL A 97 -8.23 30.34 -19.66
N THR A 98 -8.99 29.87 -20.63
CA THR A 98 -10.25 30.48 -21.05
C THR A 98 -11.37 29.46 -20.87
N GLY A 99 -12.52 29.90 -20.40
CA GLY A 99 -13.67 29.01 -20.30
C GLY A 99 -14.97 29.72 -20.58
N GLN A 100 -15.92 28.95 -21.10
CA GLN A 100 -17.26 29.38 -21.42
C GLN A 100 -18.25 28.34 -20.91
N ALA A 101 -19.14 28.77 -20.02
CA ALA A 101 -20.25 28.00 -19.53
C ALA A 101 -21.54 28.47 -20.22
N ARG A 102 -22.42 27.51 -20.55
CA ARG A 102 -23.76 27.78 -21.08
C ARG A 102 -24.78 26.90 -20.41
N LEU A 103 -25.94 27.49 -20.11
CA LEU A 103 -27.15 26.78 -19.75
C LEU A 103 -27.93 26.44 -21.03
N LEU A 104 -28.42 25.22 -21.15
CA LEU A 104 -29.23 24.72 -22.24
C LEU A 104 -30.54 24.15 -21.67
N GLN A 105 -31.66 24.53 -22.27
CA GLN A 105 -32.97 23.94 -22.02
C GLN A 105 -33.37 23.05 -23.21
N ASP A 106 -33.82 21.83 -22.95
CA ASP A 106 -34.31 20.94 -24.02
C ASP A 106 -35.60 21.52 -24.65
N GLY A 107 -35.51 21.91 -25.93
CA GLY A 107 -36.60 22.52 -26.72
C GLY A 107 -36.17 23.38 -27.92
N ALA A 108 -34.91 23.79 -28.01
CA ALA A 108 -34.40 24.54 -29.17
C ALA A 108 -33.76 23.60 -30.22
N GLU A 109 -34.58 23.05 -31.11
CA GLU A 109 -34.08 22.39 -32.32
C GLU A 109 -33.41 23.39 -33.28
N VAL A 110 -32.40 22.86 -33.98
CA VAL A 110 -31.62 23.50 -35.03
C VAL A 110 -32.54 24.02 -36.14
N SER A 111 -32.75 25.34 -36.21
CA SER A 111 -33.31 25.98 -37.41
C SER A 111 -32.21 26.10 -38.47
N SER A 112 -32.25 25.16 -39.42
CA SER A 112 -31.59 25.30 -40.71
C SER A 112 -32.36 26.31 -41.57
N GLY A 113 -31.67 27.37 -41.99
CA GLY A 113 -32.08 28.25 -43.10
C GLY A 113 -32.94 29.43 -42.68
N HIS A 114 -32.35 30.62 -42.68
CA HIS A 114 -32.67 31.75 -43.55
C HIS A 114 -31.66 32.87 -43.27
N SER A 115 -31.31 33.62 -44.31
CA SER A 115 -30.21 34.58 -44.43
C SER A 115 -30.06 35.54 -43.24
N ALA A 116 -28.83 35.69 -42.73
CA ALA A 116 -28.49 36.71 -41.75
C ALA A 116 -28.61 38.11 -42.35
N PRO A 117 -29.24 39.09 -41.67
CA PRO A 117 -28.96 40.50 -41.92
C PRO A 117 -27.63 40.87 -41.25
N GLU A 118 -26.86 41.75 -41.87
CA GLU A 118 -25.57 42.22 -41.35
C GLU A 118 -25.69 42.86 -39.96
N PRO A 119 -24.66 42.73 -39.10
CA PRO A 119 -24.70 43.31 -37.76
C PRO A 119 -24.45 44.83 -37.81
N ASP A 120 -25.36 45.59 -37.21
CA ASP A 120 -25.15 47.00 -36.87
C ASP A 120 -24.12 47.09 -35.72
N LEU A 121 -23.06 47.88 -35.93
CA LEU A 121 -21.87 47.98 -35.06
C LEU A 121 -22.04 49.01 -33.92
N SER A 122 -23.24 49.17 -33.38
CA SER A 122 -23.58 50.35 -32.56
C SER A 122 -24.04 50.10 -31.12
N GLU A 123 -23.89 48.89 -30.55
CA GLU A 123 -24.17 48.67 -29.11
C GLU A 123 -23.18 47.70 -28.43
N PRO A 124 -22.79 47.95 -27.15
CA PRO A 124 -21.99 47.01 -26.38
C PRO A 124 -22.85 45.81 -25.99
N SER A 125 -22.53 44.64 -26.52
CA SER A 125 -23.21 43.39 -26.19
C SER A 125 -23.09 43.07 -24.70
N HIS A 126 -24.18 43.20 -23.94
CA HIS A 126 -24.31 42.60 -22.61
C HIS A 126 -24.26 41.06 -22.73
N PRO A 127 -23.59 40.33 -21.83
CA PRO A 127 -23.59 38.87 -21.85
C PRO A 127 -25.02 38.37 -21.64
N ALA A 128 -25.51 37.53 -22.55
CA ALA A 128 -26.83 36.91 -22.45
C ALA A 128 -26.96 36.14 -21.11
N PRO A 129 -28.14 36.20 -20.45
CA PRO A 129 -28.34 35.69 -19.08
C PRO A 129 -27.99 34.21 -18.89
N ASP A 130 -27.91 33.43 -19.97
CA ASP A 130 -27.70 31.97 -19.93
C ASP A 130 -26.24 31.53 -20.14
N SER A 131 -25.28 32.46 -20.03
CA SER A 131 -23.87 32.18 -20.27
C SER A 131 -22.91 32.97 -19.38
N ALA A 132 -21.81 32.32 -18.99
CA ALA A 132 -20.71 32.95 -18.24
C ALA A 132 -19.38 32.59 -18.90
N ALA A 133 -18.44 33.52 -18.91
CA ALA A 133 -17.11 33.29 -19.47
C ALA A 133 -16.02 33.83 -18.55
N PHE A 134 -14.85 33.23 -18.62
CA PHE A 134 -13.65 33.73 -17.94
C PHE A 134 -12.42 33.62 -18.83
N SER A 135 -11.45 34.46 -18.53
CA SER A 135 -10.11 34.42 -19.08
C SER A 135 -9.14 34.78 -17.96
N ALA A 136 -8.18 33.90 -17.69
CA ALA A 136 -7.19 34.10 -16.65
C ALA A 136 -5.82 33.61 -17.12
N LEU A 137 -4.82 34.47 -16.96
CA LEU A 137 -3.42 34.05 -17.00
C LEU A 137 -3.04 33.57 -15.60
N VAL A 138 -2.49 32.36 -15.51
CA VAL A 138 -1.99 31.79 -14.25
C VAL A 138 -0.51 31.51 -14.41
N GLY A 139 0.30 32.12 -13.55
CA GLY A 139 1.75 31.98 -13.55
C GLY A 139 2.18 30.57 -13.15
N ALA A 140 3.40 30.22 -13.51
CA ALA A 140 3.99 28.95 -13.13
C ALA A 140 4.13 28.86 -11.59
N GLY A 141 3.62 27.80 -10.97
CA GLY A 141 3.64 27.58 -9.52
C GLY A 141 2.46 28.23 -8.79
N GLU A 142 1.59 28.92 -9.51
CA GLU A 142 0.44 29.62 -8.94
C GLU A 142 -0.84 28.77 -9.00
N SER A 143 -1.72 29.04 -8.04
CA SER A 143 -3.06 28.50 -7.99
C SER A 143 -4.07 29.62 -8.13
N ARG A 144 -5.19 29.34 -8.78
CA ARG A 144 -6.30 30.28 -8.94
C ARG A 144 -7.61 29.54 -8.78
N ALA A 145 -8.55 30.16 -8.07
CA ALA A 145 -9.92 29.71 -7.99
C ALA A 145 -10.80 30.72 -8.73
N LEU A 146 -11.72 30.21 -9.55
CA LEU A 146 -12.67 30.99 -10.32
C LEU A 146 -14.09 30.51 -9.97
N CYS A 147 -14.99 31.46 -9.76
CA CYS A 147 -16.40 31.19 -9.50
C CYS A 147 -17.22 31.76 -10.66
N LEU A 148 -18.04 30.91 -11.28
CA LEU A 148 -18.89 31.27 -12.40
C LEU A 148 -20.34 31.01 -12.02
N PRO A 149 -21.09 32.04 -11.58
CA PRO A 149 -22.53 31.94 -11.46
C PRO A 149 -23.17 32.00 -12.86
N LEU A 150 -24.17 31.14 -13.09
CA LEU A 150 -25.10 31.23 -14.22
C LEU A 150 -26.47 31.59 -13.69
N THR A 151 -27.03 32.71 -14.16
CA THR A 151 -28.42 33.10 -13.89
C THR A 151 -29.31 32.68 -15.07
N ALA A 152 -30.62 32.85 -14.96
CA ALA A 152 -31.55 32.66 -16.07
C ALA A 152 -32.61 33.76 -15.95
N GLY A 153 -32.58 34.72 -16.86
CA GLY A 153 -33.47 35.88 -16.83
C GLY A 153 -33.30 36.84 -15.63
N GLU A 154 -34.24 37.78 -15.50
CA GLU A 154 -34.25 38.95 -14.59
C GLU A 154 -34.39 38.63 -13.07
N GLY A 155 -33.89 37.48 -12.61
CA GLY A 155 -33.87 37.09 -11.19
C GLY A 155 -32.46 37.08 -10.60
N ASP A 156 -32.32 37.50 -9.34
CA ASP A 156 -31.04 37.63 -8.60
C ASP A 156 -30.43 36.30 -8.12
N MET A 157 -31.06 35.15 -8.38
CA MET A 157 -30.61 33.84 -7.90
C MET A 157 -29.87 33.06 -8.99
N ALA A 158 -28.68 32.53 -8.66
CA ALA A 158 -27.87 31.74 -9.58
C ALA A 158 -28.39 30.28 -9.68
N PHE A 159 -28.73 29.83 -10.89
CA PHE A 159 -29.21 28.47 -11.17
C PHE A 159 -28.10 27.43 -11.23
N ALA A 160 -26.89 27.85 -11.58
CA ALA A 160 -25.73 27.00 -11.43
C ALA A 160 -24.55 27.80 -10.89
N GLN A 161 -23.80 27.18 -9.99
CA GLN A 161 -22.56 27.71 -9.47
C GLN A 161 -21.43 26.75 -9.83
N ILE A 162 -20.50 27.23 -10.66
CA ILE A 162 -19.31 26.47 -11.04
C ILE A 162 -18.12 27.04 -10.27
N MET A 163 -17.54 26.23 -9.39
CA MET A 163 -16.24 26.47 -8.79
C MET A 163 -15.18 25.77 -9.61
N PHE A 164 -14.19 26.53 -10.08
CA PHE A 164 -13.07 26.02 -10.85
C PHE A 164 -11.76 26.37 -10.15
N GLY A 165 -11.17 25.38 -9.49
CA GLY A 165 -9.81 25.43 -9.00
C GLY A 165 -8.84 25.01 -10.09
N LEU A 166 -7.78 25.79 -10.28
CA LEU A 166 -6.65 25.38 -11.08
C LEU A 166 -5.33 25.71 -10.38
N SER A 167 -4.33 24.88 -10.62
CA SER A 167 -2.96 25.07 -10.17
C SER A 167 -2.03 24.76 -11.32
N VAL A 168 -1.28 25.77 -11.77
CA VAL A 168 -0.21 25.56 -12.75
C VAL A 168 1.02 25.14 -11.96
N LEU A 169 1.35 23.85 -12.03
CA LEU A 169 2.56 23.33 -11.44
C LEU A 169 3.71 23.74 -12.37
N ALA A 170 4.50 24.74 -11.97
CA ALA A 170 5.70 25.12 -12.72
C ALA A 170 6.63 23.93 -12.85
N VAL A 171 6.98 23.54 -14.08
CA VAL A 171 8.23 22.81 -14.33
C VAL A 171 9.23 23.86 -14.82
N ASN A 172 10.20 24.23 -13.99
CA ASN A 172 11.25 25.18 -14.40
C ASN A 172 12.17 24.55 -15.48
N PRO A 173 12.53 25.31 -16.54
CA PRO A 173 13.37 24.97 -17.69
C PRO A 173 14.87 24.74 -17.45
N GLN A 174 15.37 24.77 -16.21
CA GLN A 174 16.70 24.23 -15.88
C GLN A 174 16.54 22.78 -15.48
N GLN A 175 17.24 21.90 -16.21
CA GLN A 175 17.20 20.45 -16.07
C GLN A 175 17.09 20.00 -14.60
N PRO A 176 16.23 19.02 -14.28
CA PRO A 176 16.15 18.41 -12.94
C PRO A 176 17.50 17.84 -12.47
N ALA A 177 18.44 17.63 -13.41
CA ALA A 177 19.84 17.32 -13.13
C ALA A 177 20.49 18.29 -12.13
N ALA A 178 20.28 19.61 -12.25
CA ALA A 178 20.90 20.57 -11.33
C ALA A 178 20.37 20.42 -9.89
N ALA A 179 19.06 20.18 -9.72
CA ALA A 179 18.47 19.93 -8.41
C ALA A 179 18.94 18.59 -7.83
N LEU A 180 19.07 17.56 -8.67
CA LEU A 180 19.60 16.25 -8.29
C LEU A 180 21.08 16.35 -7.88
N GLU A 181 21.89 17.14 -8.59
CA GLU A 181 23.29 17.42 -8.25
C GLU A 181 23.43 18.15 -6.91
N VAL A 182 22.62 19.19 -6.68
CA VAL A 182 22.61 19.91 -5.39
C VAL A 182 22.20 18.97 -4.24
N ALA A 183 21.18 18.14 -4.45
CA ALA A 183 20.74 17.17 -3.44
C ALA A 183 21.80 16.08 -3.18
N ALA A 184 22.45 15.58 -4.24
CA ALA A 184 23.54 14.62 -4.12
C ALA A 184 24.72 15.21 -3.34
N ALA A 185 25.10 16.45 -3.65
CA ALA A 185 26.15 17.16 -2.93
C ALA A 185 25.79 17.38 -1.45
N ALA A 186 24.53 17.69 -1.14
CA ALA A 186 24.06 17.86 0.23
C ALA A 186 24.08 16.56 1.05
N LEU A 187 23.79 15.41 0.43
CA LEU A 187 23.91 14.10 1.07
C LEU A 187 25.37 13.67 1.24
N GLY A 188 26.23 14.07 0.31
CA GLY A 188 27.65 13.75 0.28
C GLY A 188 27.95 12.35 -0.26
N PRO A 189 29.19 12.12 -0.76
CA PRO A 189 29.56 10.90 -1.46
C PRO A 189 29.50 9.65 -0.56
N GLY A 190 29.65 9.80 0.76
CA GLY A 190 29.51 8.68 1.69
C GLY A 190 28.08 8.14 1.83
N ARG A 191 27.07 8.96 1.50
CA ARG A 191 25.66 8.55 1.52
C ARG A 191 25.12 8.17 0.16
N THR A 192 25.56 8.84 -0.90
CA THR A 192 25.10 8.55 -2.27
C THR A 192 25.91 7.43 -2.92
N GLY A 193 27.23 7.41 -2.70
CA GLY A 193 28.18 6.70 -3.56
C GLY A 193 28.32 7.37 -4.93
N ALA A 194 28.90 6.66 -5.89
CA ALA A 194 29.06 7.15 -7.26
C ALA A 194 27.72 7.20 -8.01
N ALA A 195 27.60 8.13 -8.96
CA ALA A 195 26.46 8.18 -9.87
C ALA A 195 26.52 6.98 -10.82
N LEU A 196 25.42 6.24 -10.89
CA LEU A 196 25.24 5.08 -11.78
C LEU A 196 24.50 5.46 -13.07
N SER A 197 23.80 6.60 -13.07
CA SER A 197 23.15 7.14 -14.25
C SER A 197 23.17 8.68 -14.26
N GLY A 198 22.81 9.24 -15.41
CA GLY A 198 22.45 10.65 -15.53
C GLY A 198 21.02 10.91 -15.06
N CYS A 199 20.50 12.09 -15.36
CA CYS A 199 19.10 12.41 -15.08
C CYS A 199 18.15 11.68 -16.05
N GLU A 200 17.35 10.76 -15.51
CA GLU A 200 16.37 9.95 -16.23
C GLU A 200 14.96 10.53 -16.04
N ALA A 201 14.18 10.65 -17.12
CA ALA A 201 12.75 10.93 -17.02
C ALA A 201 12.00 9.65 -16.59
N VAL A 202 11.09 9.78 -15.63
CA VAL A 202 10.28 8.67 -15.10
C VAL A 202 8.82 9.10 -14.93
N ARG A 203 7.90 8.15 -14.72
CA ARG A 203 6.50 8.48 -14.47
C ARG A 203 6.37 9.41 -13.26
N GLY A 204 5.85 10.60 -13.52
CA GLY A 204 5.59 11.59 -12.49
C GLY A 204 6.77 12.45 -12.06
N GLY A 205 7.95 12.38 -12.70
CA GLY A 205 9.10 13.25 -12.39
C GLY A 205 10.42 12.75 -13.00
N PHE A 206 11.51 12.91 -12.27
CA PHE A 206 12.86 12.52 -12.72
C PHE A 206 13.59 11.71 -11.66
N ARG A 207 14.52 10.87 -12.09
CA ARG A 207 15.37 10.05 -11.22
C ARG A 207 16.84 10.18 -11.62
N GLN A 208 17.73 10.14 -10.65
CA GLN A 208 19.14 9.78 -10.89
C GLN A 208 19.55 8.67 -9.93
N ARG A 209 20.24 7.66 -10.45
CA ARG A 209 20.66 6.49 -9.67
C ARG A 209 22.06 6.68 -9.14
N PHE A 210 22.28 6.29 -7.89
CA PHE A 210 23.58 6.20 -7.26
C PHE A 210 23.78 4.82 -6.63
N GLU A 211 25.01 4.51 -6.25
CA GLU A 211 25.36 3.20 -5.67
C GLU A 211 24.51 2.89 -4.43
N HIS A 212 24.31 3.86 -3.55
CA HIS A 212 23.67 3.66 -2.25
C HIS A 212 22.23 4.17 -2.16
N CYS A 213 21.82 5.07 -3.06
CA CYS A 213 20.47 5.61 -3.11
C CYS A 213 20.05 5.99 -4.55
N ASP A 214 18.76 6.16 -4.76
CA ASP A 214 18.23 6.84 -5.93
C ASP A 214 17.66 8.19 -5.48
N LEU A 215 17.90 9.25 -6.25
CA LEU A 215 17.33 10.58 -6.01
C LEU A 215 16.17 10.80 -6.98
N TYR A 216 15.03 11.24 -6.45
CA TYR A 216 13.82 11.51 -7.23
C TYR A 216 13.46 12.99 -7.13
N ALA A 217 13.38 13.66 -8.28
CA ALA A 217 12.93 15.04 -8.38
C ALA A 217 11.45 15.08 -8.77
N LEU A 218 10.64 15.73 -7.93
CA LEU A 218 9.22 15.92 -8.18
C LEU A 218 8.99 17.13 -9.10
N PRO A 219 7.94 17.10 -9.95
CA PRO A 219 7.61 18.21 -10.85
C PRO A 219 7.27 19.52 -10.13
N GLY A 220 6.76 19.44 -8.89
CA GLY A 220 6.44 20.61 -8.07
C GLY A 220 7.64 21.17 -7.28
N GLY A 221 8.83 20.64 -7.51
CA GLY A 221 10.02 20.90 -6.70
C GLY A 221 10.20 19.89 -5.56
N GLY A 222 11.40 19.87 -5.00
CA GLY A 222 11.82 18.87 -4.00
C GLY A 222 12.53 17.68 -4.63
N VAL A 223 13.63 17.26 -3.97
CA VAL A 223 14.37 16.06 -4.31
C VAL A 223 14.40 15.17 -3.07
N HIS A 224 14.08 13.89 -3.24
CA HIS A 224 14.01 12.93 -2.16
C HIS A 224 14.87 11.70 -2.47
N ASP A 225 15.63 11.27 -1.48
CA ASP A 225 16.45 10.07 -1.56
C ASP A 225 15.68 8.82 -1.13
N LEU A 226 15.83 7.75 -1.90
CA LEU A 226 15.39 6.42 -1.52
C LEU A 226 16.59 5.48 -1.44
N SER A 227 16.81 4.86 -0.28
CA SER A 227 18.00 4.05 -0.03
C SER A 227 17.70 2.71 0.64
N GLY A 228 18.71 1.83 0.66
CA GLY A 228 18.66 0.55 1.38
C GLY A 228 17.51 -0.38 0.99
N GLU A 229 16.93 -1.06 1.98
CA GLU A 229 15.81 -1.99 1.79
C GLU A 229 14.54 -1.32 1.28
N LEU A 230 14.36 -0.02 1.56
CA LEU A 230 13.25 0.77 1.02
C LEU A 230 13.33 0.89 -0.50
N ARG A 231 14.53 1.22 -1.02
CA ARG A 231 14.80 1.27 -2.47
C ARG A 231 14.58 -0.09 -3.13
N ARG A 232 15.13 -1.16 -2.55
CA ARG A 232 14.97 -2.53 -3.08
C ARG A 232 13.50 -2.94 -3.19
N LYS A 233 12.72 -2.67 -2.14
CA LYS A 233 11.29 -2.95 -2.11
C LYS A 233 10.51 -2.11 -3.12
N TYR A 234 10.84 -0.83 -3.26
CA TYR A 234 10.22 0.06 -4.23
C TYR A 234 10.49 -0.38 -5.68
N ASP A 235 11.73 -0.75 -5.99
CA ASP A 235 12.10 -1.29 -7.30
C ASP A 235 11.34 -2.60 -7.61
N ALA A 236 11.21 -3.49 -6.62
CA ALA A 236 10.43 -4.73 -6.76
C ALA A 236 8.92 -4.47 -6.97
N TRP A 237 8.41 -3.33 -6.53
CA TRP A 237 7.03 -2.87 -6.76
C TRP A 237 6.83 -2.22 -8.14
N GLY A 238 7.89 -2.07 -8.94
CA GLY A 238 7.85 -1.40 -10.24
C GLY A 238 8.29 0.06 -10.20
N GLY A 239 8.82 0.54 -9.08
CA GLY A 239 9.38 1.87 -8.94
C GLY A 239 8.39 2.99 -9.31
N PRO A 240 8.82 4.01 -10.09
CA PRO A 240 7.97 5.13 -10.52
C PRO A 240 6.69 4.72 -11.27
N ASP A 241 6.73 3.59 -11.97
CA ASP A 241 5.60 3.10 -12.76
C ASP A 241 4.55 2.39 -11.91
N SER A 242 4.87 2.10 -10.64
CA SER A 242 3.95 1.51 -9.67
C SER A 242 2.84 2.47 -9.23
N ALA A 243 1.84 1.90 -8.55
CA ALA A 243 0.78 2.67 -7.90
C ALA A 243 1.29 3.60 -6.78
N LEU A 244 2.48 3.32 -6.22
CA LEU A 244 3.09 4.16 -5.18
C LEU A 244 3.45 5.55 -5.74
N GLY A 245 3.81 5.65 -7.02
CA GLY A 245 4.33 6.90 -7.59
C GLY A 245 5.69 7.27 -7.00
N LEU A 246 6.09 8.54 -7.10
CA LEU A 246 7.40 8.99 -6.62
C LEU A 246 7.42 9.19 -5.09
N PRO A 247 8.61 9.04 -4.44
CA PRO A 247 8.82 9.50 -3.08
C PRO A 247 8.47 10.99 -2.91
N VAL A 248 7.75 11.32 -1.84
CA VAL A 248 7.44 12.70 -1.40
C VAL A 248 8.12 13.07 -0.09
N THR A 249 8.81 12.12 0.53
CA THR A 249 9.78 12.35 1.59
C THR A 249 11.06 11.58 1.27
N GLY A 250 12.18 11.99 1.84
CA GLY A 250 13.42 11.20 1.78
C GLY A 250 13.35 9.97 2.70
N THR A 251 14.39 9.14 2.65
CA THR A 251 14.50 8.00 3.57
C THR A 251 14.80 8.50 4.98
N GLN A 252 13.78 8.52 5.84
CA GLN A 252 13.86 9.05 7.18
C GLN A 252 14.11 7.93 8.19
N VAL A 253 14.91 8.21 9.22
CA VAL A 253 14.97 7.37 10.41
C VAL A 253 13.69 7.61 11.20
N CYS A 254 13.00 6.54 11.58
CA CYS A 254 11.81 6.63 12.40
C CYS A 254 12.15 7.24 13.78
N PRO A 255 11.22 7.98 14.41
CA PRO A 255 11.40 8.57 15.74
C PRO A 255 11.86 7.63 16.86
N ASP A 256 11.63 6.32 16.73
CA ASP A 256 12.12 5.29 17.65
C ASP A 256 13.63 4.99 17.51
N GLY A 257 14.27 5.54 16.48
CA GLY A 257 15.69 5.37 16.16
C GLY A 257 16.03 4.02 15.50
N VAL A 258 15.05 3.18 15.17
CA VAL A 258 15.29 1.81 14.70
C VAL A 258 14.90 1.64 13.23
N GLY A 259 13.66 2.02 12.88
CA GLY A 259 13.14 1.80 11.54
C GLY A 259 13.47 2.94 10.57
N ARG A 260 13.04 2.73 9.32
CA ARG A 260 13.06 3.75 8.28
C ARG A 260 11.70 3.89 7.63
N LEU A 261 11.36 5.11 7.21
CA LEU A 261 10.09 5.43 6.56
C LEU A 261 10.34 6.32 5.34
N CYS A 262 9.56 6.09 4.29
CA CYS A 262 9.43 6.99 3.15
C CYS A 262 7.97 7.03 2.73
N SER A 263 7.45 8.22 2.47
CA SER A 263 6.09 8.42 1.96
C SER A 263 6.11 8.69 0.47
N PHE A 264 5.03 8.34 -0.23
CA PHE A 264 4.94 8.37 -1.67
C PHE A 264 3.67 9.10 -2.15
N ALA A 265 3.72 9.63 -3.37
CA ALA A 265 2.66 10.43 -3.97
C ALA A 265 1.33 9.67 -4.17
N GLY A 266 1.38 8.35 -4.26
CA GLY A 266 0.23 7.45 -4.46
C GLY A 266 -0.50 7.08 -3.17
N ASP A 267 -0.52 7.96 -2.16
CA ASP A 267 -1.12 7.71 -0.85
C ASP A 267 -0.63 6.41 -0.18
N ALA A 268 0.70 6.26 -0.17
CA ALA A 268 1.36 5.10 0.40
C ALA A 268 2.61 5.50 1.17
N SER A 269 3.01 4.67 2.12
CA SER A 269 4.28 4.75 2.82
C SER A 269 4.95 3.39 2.84
N LEU A 270 6.27 3.40 2.72
CA LEU A 270 7.10 2.23 2.84
C LEU A 270 7.86 2.35 4.15
N ALA A 271 7.54 1.45 5.08
CA ALA A 271 8.17 1.36 6.39
C ALA A 271 9.06 0.12 6.46
N TRP A 272 10.25 0.26 7.02
CA TRP A 272 11.17 -0.85 7.27
C TRP A 272 11.57 -0.89 8.72
N HIS A 273 11.68 -2.10 9.24
CA HIS A 273 12.27 -2.38 10.53
C HIS A 273 13.09 -3.68 10.43
N PRO A 274 14.25 -3.80 11.09
CA PRO A 274 15.15 -4.95 10.94
C PRO A 274 14.46 -6.29 11.23
N ARG A 275 13.52 -6.30 12.18
CA ARG A 275 12.70 -7.48 12.50
C ARG A 275 11.57 -7.76 11.51
N THR A 276 10.98 -6.78 10.83
CA THR A 276 9.74 -7.03 10.03
C THR A 276 9.95 -6.91 8.54
N GLY A 277 11.04 -6.29 8.11
CA GLY A 277 11.32 -6.03 6.70
C GLY A 277 10.61 -4.79 6.15
N PRO A 278 10.79 -4.51 4.85
CA PRO A 278 10.19 -3.36 4.18
C PRO A 278 8.76 -3.67 3.72
N MET A 279 7.76 -2.96 4.27
CA MET A 279 6.34 -3.17 3.97
C MET A 279 5.69 -1.89 3.45
N VAL A 280 4.81 -2.05 2.46
CA VAL A 280 3.99 -0.98 1.90
C VAL A 280 2.67 -0.89 2.64
N VAL A 281 2.40 0.26 3.26
CA VAL A 281 1.08 0.61 3.80
C VAL A 281 0.45 1.69 2.93
N SER A 282 -0.80 1.50 2.50
CA SER A 282 -1.47 2.42 1.56
C SER A 282 -2.90 2.74 1.96
N GLY A 283 -3.40 3.86 1.42
CA GLY A 283 -4.80 4.28 1.55
C GLY A 283 -5.24 4.42 3.00
N ARG A 284 -6.45 3.95 3.30
CA ARG A 284 -7.07 4.07 4.62
C ARG A 284 -6.35 3.31 5.72
N VAL A 285 -5.73 2.17 5.39
CA VAL A 285 -4.89 1.43 6.34
C VAL A 285 -3.71 2.29 6.78
N ARG A 286 -3.04 2.96 5.83
CA ARG A 286 -1.97 3.92 6.12
C ARG A 286 -2.49 5.09 6.96
N ALA A 287 -3.60 5.72 6.55
CA ALA A 287 -4.15 6.87 7.25
C ALA A 287 -4.49 6.54 8.72
N HIS A 288 -5.06 5.37 8.98
CA HIS A 288 -5.34 4.90 10.34
C HIS A 288 -4.05 4.62 11.14
N TRP A 289 -3.07 3.96 10.52
CA TRP A 289 -1.79 3.69 11.16
C TRP A 289 -1.04 4.98 11.53
N GLU A 290 -0.93 5.94 10.61
CA GLU A 290 -0.32 7.24 10.87
C GLU A 290 -1.09 8.04 11.93
N GLY A 291 -2.44 8.05 11.84
CA GLY A 291 -3.30 8.73 12.81
C GLY A 291 -3.27 8.16 14.22
N THR A 292 -2.82 6.91 14.38
CA THR A 292 -2.65 6.25 15.70
C THR A 292 -1.22 6.33 16.22
N GLY A 293 -0.35 7.14 15.60
CA GLY A 293 1.03 7.35 16.03
C GLY A 293 2.07 6.52 15.27
N ALA A 294 1.69 5.92 14.15
CA ALA A 294 2.55 5.15 13.26
C ALA A 294 3.33 4.06 14.01
N GLU A 295 4.66 3.99 13.84
CA GLU A 295 5.51 2.97 14.45
C GLU A 295 5.61 3.05 15.98
N ARG A 296 5.38 4.23 16.56
CA ARG A 296 5.29 4.43 18.02
C ARG A 296 3.88 4.18 18.56
N GLY A 297 2.91 4.05 17.66
CA GLY A 297 1.53 3.74 17.97
C GLY A 297 1.35 2.30 18.47
N PRO A 298 0.14 1.94 18.92
CA PRO A 298 -0.14 0.62 19.49
C PRO A 298 0.09 -0.52 18.49
N LEU A 299 0.00 -0.26 17.19
CA LEU A 299 0.18 -1.26 16.13
C LEU A 299 1.66 -1.64 15.90
N GLY A 300 2.60 -0.71 16.13
CA GLY A 300 4.01 -0.87 15.79
C GLY A 300 4.25 -0.84 14.27
N TYR A 301 5.29 -1.52 13.80
CA TYR A 301 5.62 -1.58 12.37
C TYR A 301 4.68 -2.52 11.59
N PRO A 302 4.43 -2.22 10.30
CA PRO A 302 3.77 -3.16 9.41
C PRO A 302 4.60 -4.42 9.21
N THR A 303 3.88 -5.52 9.00
CA THR A 303 4.44 -6.86 8.77
C THR A 303 3.85 -7.56 7.57
N SER A 304 3.02 -6.88 6.81
CA SER A 304 2.64 -7.23 5.45
C SER A 304 2.43 -5.95 4.67
N ASP A 305 2.48 -6.06 3.34
CA ASP A 305 1.90 -5.04 2.50
C ASP A 305 0.39 -4.89 2.81
N THR A 306 -0.19 -3.75 2.42
CA THR A 306 -1.65 -3.60 2.35
C THR A 306 -2.20 -4.50 1.25
N LEU A 307 -3.15 -5.35 1.61
CA LEU A 307 -3.76 -6.34 0.74
C LEU A 307 -5.25 -6.00 0.55
N THR A 308 -5.73 -6.06 -0.68
CA THR A 308 -7.15 -5.87 -1.01
C THR A 308 -7.87 -7.21 -1.10
N LEU A 309 -9.03 -7.31 -0.46
CA LEU A 309 -9.83 -8.54 -0.37
C LEU A 309 -10.74 -8.71 -1.59
N GLY A 310 -10.15 -8.98 -2.75
CA GLY A 310 -10.87 -9.18 -4.02
C GLY A 310 -10.84 -7.97 -4.95
N GLN A 311 -10.93 -8.24 -6.26
CA GLN A 311 -10.67 -7.25 -7.34
C GLN A 311 -11.66 -6.07 -7.41
N ARG A 312 -12.82 -6.17 -6.75
CA ARG A 312 -13.89 -5.15 -6.75
C ARG A 312 -14.31 -4.69 -5.35
N SER A 313 -13.65 -5.17 -4.30
CA SER A 313 -14.01 -4.78 -2.94
C SER A 313 -13.29 -3.49 -2.55
N GLN A 314 -13.95 -2.68 -1.73
CA GLN A 314 -13.32 -1.58 -1.01
C GLN A 314 -12.71 -2.06 0.32
N GLN A 315 -12.45 -3.37 0.42
CA GLN A 315 -11.96 -4.01 1.63
C GLN A 315 -10.45 -4.17 1.52
N SER A 316 -9.72 -3.63 2.48
CA SER A 316 -8.27 -3.75 2.53
C SER A 316 -7.83 -4.02 3.95
N TYR A 317 -6.68 -4.69 4.10
CA TYR A 317 -6.10 -4.91 5.42
C TYR A 317 -4.58 -4.94 5.34
N ALA A 318 -3.94 -4.67 6.48
CA ALA A 318 -2.53 -4.99 6.67
C ALA A 318 -2.31 -5.54 8.07
N THR A 319 -1.30 -6.38 8.20
CA THR A 319 -0.84 -6.91 9.48
C THR A 319 0.28 -6.03 10.02
N PHE A 320 0.31 -5.87 11.33
CA PHE A 320 1.31 -5.10 12.07
C PHE A 320 1.91 -5.97 13.18
N GLN A 321 2.96 -5.47 13.84
CA GLN A 321 3.61 -6.19 14.94
C GLN A 321 2.60 -6.60 16.02
N ASN A 322 1.69 -5.70 16.36
CA ASN A 322 0.79 -5.87 17.49
C ASN A 322 -0.70 -6.00 17.10
N GLY A 323 -1.03 -6.02 15.80
CA GLY A 323 -2.42 -6.01 15.37
C GLY A 323 -2.62 -6.21 13.89
N VAL A 324 -3.88 -6.04 13.47
CA VAL A 324 -4.30 -6.05 12.08
C VAL A 324 -5.24 -4.87 11.92
N VAL A 325 -5.02 -4.06 10.90
CA VAL A 325 -5.96 -3.01 10.50
C VAL A 325 -6.76 -3.56 9.34
N TYR A 326 -8.08 -3.58 9.50
CA TYR A 326 -9.02 -3.92 8.44
C TYR A 326 -9.86 -2.68 8.15
N THR A 327 -10.03 -2.39 6.87
CA THR A 327 -10.85 -1.28 6.40
C THR A 327 -11.85 -1.77 5.36
N GLU A 328 -13.06 -1.26 5.43
CA GLU A 328 -14.10 -1.45 4.44
C GLU A 328 -14.72 -0.09 4.13
N GLU A 329 -14.59 0.37 2.88
CA GLU A 329 -15.06 1.69 2.46
C GLU A 329 -14.55 2.80 3.41
N GLU A 330 -15.51 3.55 3.98
CA GLU A 330 -15.55 4.45 5.13
C GLU A 330 -14.75 4.10 6.38
N GLN A 331 -14.68 2.82 6.69
CA GLN A 331 -14.63 2.40 8.08
C GLN A 331 -13.41 1.57 8.38
N VAL A 332 -12.85 1.80 9.57
CA VAL A 332 -11.86 0.92 10.17
C VAL A 332 -12.59 0.05 11.18
N SER A 333 -12.38 -1.26 11.12
CA SER A 333 -13.03 -2.22 12.02
C SER A 333 -11.99 -3.11 12.69
N GLU A 334 -12.18 -3.40 13.96
CA GLU A 334 -11.32 -4.35 14.67
C GLU A 334 -11.58 -5.78 14.19
N PRO A 335 -10.54 -6.50 13.75
CA PRO A 335 -10.67 -7.91 13.38
C PRO A 335 -11.12 -8.78 14.56
N ALA A 336 -11.93 -9.80 14.27
CA ALA A 336 -12.25 -10.84 15.25
C ALA A 336 -10.98 -11.65 15.56
N ARG A 337 -10.75 -12.02 16.83
CA ARG A 337 -9.49 -12.61 17.29
C ARG A 337 -9.70 -13.87 18.13
N ALA A 338 -8.76 -14.80 17.99
CA ALA A 338 -8.54 -15.91 18.92
C ALA A 338 -7.05 -15.98 19.28
N ALA A 339 -6.72 -16.32 20.52
CA ALA A 339 -5.34 -16.29 20.97
C ALA A 339 -5.00 -17.33 22.04
N LEU A 340 -3.71 -17.65 22.10
CA LEU A 340 -3.04 -18.37 23.17
C LEU A 340 -1.86 -17.52 23.65
N SER A 341 -1.67 -17.39 24.96
CA SER A 341 -0.46 -16.80 25.52
C SER A 341 0.75 -17.71 25.32
N GLY A 342 1.98 -17.18 25.44
CA GLY A 342 3.19 -17.99 25.36
C GLY A 342 3.22 -19.15 26.35
N ALA A 343 2.74 -18.92 27.57
CA ALA A 343 2.63 -19.96 28.60
C ALA A 343 1.65 -21.08 28.19
N GLN A 344 0.51 -20.71 27.60
CA GLN A 344 -0.48 -21.68 27.11
C GLN A 344 0.07 -22.49 25.94
N VAL A 345 0.79 -21.86 25.00
CA VAL A 345 1.46 -22.58 23.90
C VAL A 345 2.52 -23.53 24.46
N CYS A 346 3.32 -23.10 25.43
CA CYS A 346 4.31 -23.94 26.09
C CYS A 346 3.69 -25.18 26.75
N ALA A 347 2.58 -25.02 27.47
CA ALA A 347 1.85 -26.14 28.09
C ALA A 347 1.32 -27.14 27.06
N LEU A 348 0.79 -26.66 25.94
CA LEU A 348 0.31 -27.53 24.85
C LEU A 348 1.45 -28.27 24.15
N VAL A 349 2.61 -27.61 23.96
CA VAL A 349 3.81 -28.27 23.43
C VAL A 349 4.32 -29.33 24.41
N GLU A 350 4.32 -29.05 25.70
CA GLU A 350 4.70 -30.01 26.73
C GLU A 350 3.81 -31.25 26.73
N GLU A 351 2.49 -31.07 26.67
CA GLU A 351 1.53 -32.17 26.56
C GLU A 351 1.75 -32.98 25.28
N ALA A 352 1.90 -32.30 24.13
CA ALA A 352 2.14 -32.96 22.85
C ALA A 352 3.44 -33.77 22.87
N LEU A 353 4.52 -33.23 23.42
CA LEU A 353 5.78 -33.94 23.61
C LEU A 353 5.59 -35.12 24.57
N ARG A 354 4.96 -34.94 25.72
CA ARG A 354 4.70 -36.03 26.68
C ARG A 354 3.90 -37.17 26.06
N ASN A 355 2.89 -36.87 25.24
CA ASN A 355 2.08 -37.87 24.55
C ASN A 355 2.87 -38.63 23.46
N ARG A 356 3.70 -37.91 22.69
CA ARG A 356 4.58 -38.48 21.66
C ARG A 356 5.72 -39.30 22.25
N LEU A 357 6.23 -38.91 23.40
CA LEU A 357 7.35 -39.54 24.08
C LEU A 357 6.91 -40.71 24.99
N GLY A 358 5.74 -40.60 25.61
CA GLY A 358 5.21 -41.56 26.58
C GLY A 358 4.57 -42.81 25.98
N SER A 359 4.30 -42.84 24.67
CA SER A 359 3.59 -43.95 24.00
C SER A 359 4.38 -45.28 24.00
N ALA A 360 5.68 -45.24 24.34
CA ALA A 360 6.53 -46.43 24.47
C ALA A 360 6.81 -46.85 25.94
N GLY A 361 6.48 -46.03 26.95
CA GLY A 361 6.85 -46.28 28.35
C GLY A 361 8.36 -46.23 28.66
N LEU A 362 9.16 -45.87 27.65
CA LEU A 362 10.63 -45.84 27.71
C LEU A 362 11.19 -44.44 27.95
N LEU A 363 10.36 -43.39 27.94
CA LEU A 363 10.84 -42.02 28.07
C LEU A 363 9.95 -41.21 29.02
N HIS A 364 10.62 -40.44 29.89
CA HIS A 364 10.01 -39.56 30.87
C HIS A 364 10.50 -38.13 30.65
N LEU A 365 9.57 -37.18 30.58
CA LEU A 365 9.85 -35.75 30.44
C LEU A 365 9.74 -35.09 31.82
N ASP A 366 10.85 -34.57 32.34
CA ASP A 366 10.91 -33.91 33.65
C ASP A 366 10.47 -32.45 33.55
N THR A 367 11.05 -31.70 32.60
CA THR A 367 10.75 -30.27 32.43
C THR A 367 10.71 -29.89 30.96
N LEU A 368 9.89 -28.89 30.63
CA LEU A 368 9.93 -28.16 29.37
C LEU A 368 9.88 -26.65 29.65
N ALA A 369 10.76 -25.89 29.01
CA ALA A 369 10.73 -24.44 29.08
C ALA A 369 10.94 -23.81 27.69
N LEU A 370 10.21 -22.74 27.41
CA LEU A 370 10.51 -21.87 26.27
C LEU A 370 11.76 -21.04 26.61
N VAL A 371 12.89 -21.32 25.95
CA VAL A 371 14.18 -20.67 26.23
C VAL A 371 14.56 -19.60 25.20
N GLY A 372 13.85 -19.54 24.07
CA GLY A 372 14.12 -18.54 23.04
C GLY A 372 12.95 -18.30 22.11
N VAL A 373 12.78 -17.04 21.71
CA VAL A 373 11.81 -16.62 20.69
C VAL A 373 12.59 -15.80 19.67
N SER A 374 12.71 -16.29 18.43
CA SER A 374 13.45 -15.58 17.39
C SER A 374 12.76 -14.27 17.00
N ASP A 375 13.49 -13.40 16.31
CA ASP A 375 12.88 -12.34 15.52
C ASP A 375 12.04 -12.91 14.38
N THR A 376 11.14 -12.08 13.85
CA THR A 376 10.37 -12.42 12.66
C THR A 376 11.30 -12.46 11.44
N ALA A 377 11.29 -13.58 10.71
CA ALA A 377 11.86 -13.59 9.36
C ALA A 377 10.99 -12.69 8.45
N HIS A 378 11.49 -12.29 7.29
CA HIS A 378 10.69 -11.54 6.33
C HIS A 378 11.15 -11.80 4.90
N ASP A 379 10.19 -11.74 3.98
CA ASP A 379 10.45 -11.52 2.58
C ASP A 379 9.95 -10.12 2.19
N PHE A 380 9.99 -9.79 0.90
CA PHE A 380 9.49 -8.50 0.45
C PHE A 380 8.00 -8.34 0.78
N THR A 381 7.16 -9.37 0.66
CA THR A 381 5.69 -9.23 0.77
C THR A 381 5.16 -9.27 2.21
N ARG A 382 5.85 -9.95 3.13
CA ARG A 382 5.40 -10.15 4.51
C ARG A 382 6.50 -10.62 5.45
N SER A 383 6.26 -10.42 6.75
CA SER A 383 7.02 -11.06 7.82
C SER A 383 6.49 -12.48 8.08
N GLY A 384 7.40 -13.44 8.22
CA GLY A 384 7.13 -14.80 8.67
C GLY A 384 7.03 -14.91 10.20
N ASN A 385 6.61 -16.08 10.67
CA ASN A 385 6.48 -16.35 12.10
C ASN A 385 7.83 -16.63 12.78
N ARG A 386 7.87 -16.31 14.07
CA ARG A 386 9.01 -16.54 14.96
C ARG A 386 9.24 -18.03 15.16
N VAL A 387 10.50 -18.40 15.38
CA VAL A 387 10.93 -19.73 15.82
C VAL A 387 10.95 -19.75 17.34
N LEU A 388 10.24 -20.72 17.93
CA LEU A 388 10.19 -20.96 19.37
C LEU A 388 11.18 -22.06 19.71
N THR A 389 12.15 -21.77 20.55
CA THR A 389 13.17 -22.72 20.99
C THR A 389 12.82 -23.20 22.38
N TYR A 390 12.49 -24.48 22.49
CA TYR A 390 12.20 -25.13 23.76
C TYR A 390 13.42 -25.89 24.25
N ARG A 391 13.64 -25.90 25.56
CA ARG A 391 14.57 -26.81 26.24
C ARG A 391 13.77 -27.81 27.04
N ALA A 392 14.07 -29.09 26.86
CA ALA A 392 13.39 -30.19 27.51
C ALA A 392 14.42 -31.06 28.23
N THR A 393 14.18 -31.41 29.49
CA THR A 393 15.00 -32.37 30.22
C THR A 393 14.17 -33.58 30.58
N GLY A 394 14.80 -34.74 30.65
CA GLY A 394 14.10 -35.96 30.97
C GLY A 394 15.04 -37.15 31.06
N THR A 395 14.44 -38.33 31.08
CA THR A 395 15.17 -39.59 31.11
C THR A 395 14.62 -40.59 30.10
N VAL A 396 15.50 -41.41 29.51
CA VAL A 396 15.15 -42.45 28.52
C VAL A 396 15.71 -43.81 28.93
N ARG A 397 14.98 -44.89 28.64
CA ARG A 397 15.40 -46.28 28.77
C ARG A 397 15.47 -46.90 27.38
N ALA A 398 16.45 -47.76 27.13
CA ALA A 398 16.54 -48.54 25.91
C ALA A 398 15.42 -49.59 25.82
N ASP A 399 15.04 -50.18 26.97
CA ASP A 399 13.90 -51.09 27.08
C ASP A 399 13.26 -51.06 28.49
N GLN A 400 12.15 -51.79 28.69
CA GLN A 400 11.43 -51.81 29.97
C GLN A 400 12.21 -52.51 31.09
N THR A 401 13.21 -53.31 30.74
CA THR A 401 14.04 -54.07 31.68
C THR A 401 15.27 -53.28 32.13
N GLU A 402 15.60 -52.17 31.46
CA GLU A 402 16.74 -51.35 31.81
C GLU A 402 16.57 -50.69 33.18
N PRO A 403 17.47 -50.98 34.15
CA PRO A 403 17.29 -50.56 35.54
C PRO A 403 17.63 -49.09 35.78
N ARG A 404 18.43 -48.46 34.90
CA ARG A 404 18.88 -47.07 35.04
C ARG A 404 18.55 -46.27 33.78
N PRO A 405 17.64 -45.29 33.87
CA PRO A 405 17.35 -44.45 32.72
C PRO A 405 18.49 -43.44 32.50
N THR A 406 18.72 -43.09 31.24
CA THR A 406 19.72 -42.12 30.79
C THR A 406 19.10 -40.73 30.74
N ALA A 407 19.69 -39.75 31.44
CA ALA A 407 19.25 -38.36 31.37
C ALA A 407 19.56 -37.75 30.00
N PHE A 408 18.66 -36.90 29.51
CA PHE A 408 18.85 -36.11 28.30
C PHE A 408 18.50 -34.64 28.54
N ASP A 409 19.15 -33.78 27.76
CA ASP A 409 18.83 -32.36 27.60
C ASP A 409 18.70 -32.05 26.10
N LEU A 410 17.52 -31.61 25.72
CA LEU A 410 17.04 -31.46 24.35
C LEU A 410 16.72 -29.99 24.08
N THR A 411 17.28 -29.43 23.01
CA THR A 411 16.88 -28.13 22.46
C THR A 411 16.09 -28.34 21.18
N LEU A 412 14.82 -27.94 21.18
CA LEU A 412 13.87 -28.16 20.10
C LEU A 412 13.36 -26.83 19.53
N PRO A 413 13.87 -26.39 18.37
CA PRO A 413 13.35 -25.22 17.70
C PRO A 413 12.15 -25.57 16.79
N LEU A 414 11.01 -24.91 17.05
CA LEU A 414 9.74 -25.10 16.35
C LEU A 414 9.30 -23.82 15.63
N GLN A 415 8.73 -23.97 14.45
CA GLN A 415 8.08 -22.88 13.75
C GLN A 415 6.63 -23.23 13.42
N PHE A 416 5.74 -22.30 13.73
CA PHE A 416 4.33 -22.39 13.41
C PHE A 416 4.06 -21.64 12.11
N VAL A 417 3.60 -22.33 11.07
CA VAL A 417 3.47 -21.78 9.72
C VAL A 417 2.09 -22.04 9.13
N PRO A 418 1.51 -21.07 8.41
CA PRO A 418 0.32 -21.29 7.59
C PRO A 418 0.70 -21.84 6.20
N SER A 419 -0.20 -22.59 5.58
CA SER A 419 -0.07 -23.00 4.17
C SER A 419 -1.44 -23.05 3.46
N PRO A 420 -1.71 -22.19 2.45
CA PRO A 420 -0.91 -21.02 2.04
C PRO A 420 -0.95 -19.91 3.11
N HIS A 421 -0.27 -18.79 2.86
CA HIS A 421 -0.42 -17.61 3.70
C HIS A 421 -1.89 -17.14 3.74
N PRO A 422 -2.39 -16.69 4.91
CA PRO A 422 -3.73 -16.17 5.03
C PRO A 422 -3.93 -14.95 4.11
N ASP A 423 -5.07 -14.94 3.42
CA ASP A 423 -5.49 -13.87 2.53
C ASP A 423 -6.96 -13.50 2.68
N GLY A 424 -7.65 -14.03 3.71
CA GLY A 424 -9.07 -13.80 3.93
C GLY A 424 -10.02 -14.57 3.01
N HIS A 425 -9.52 -15.37 2.05
CA HIS A 425 -10.36 -16.03 1.05
C HIS A 425 -10.10 -17.54 0.92
N ARG A 426 -8.85 -17.99 1.08
CA ARG A 426 -8.47 -19.39 0.91
C ARG A 426 -8.52 -20.14 2.24
N ALA A 427 -8.78 -21.44 2.14
CA ALA A 427 -8.58 -22.33 3.28
C ALA A 427 -7.08 -22.38 3.60
N VAL A 428 -6.76 -22.41 4.90
CA VAL A 428 -5.38 -22.37 5.41
C VAL A 428 -5.14 -23.56 6.32
N ARG A 429 -4.05 -24.30 6.08
CA ARG A 429 -3.54 -25.31 7.01
C ARG A 429 -2.59 -24.62 7.99
N LEU A 430 -2.83 -24.79 9.28
CA LEU A 430 -1.93 -24.35 10.34
C LEU A 430 -1.04 -25.52 10.72
N MET A 431 0.27 -25.34 10.66
CA MET A 431 1.24 -26.42 10.85
C MET A 431 2.30 -26.02 11.88
N ALA A 432 2.81 -26.99 12.63
CA ALA A 432 4.06 -26.89 13.38
C ALA A 432 5.15 -27.70 12.67
N ARG A 433 6.37 -27.17 12.58
CA ARG A 433 7.50 -27.90 12.00
C ARG A 433 8.78 -27.62 12.76
N GLN A 434 9.74 -28.54 12.68
CA GLN A 434 11.10 -28.29 13.14
C GLN A 434 11.72 -27.15 12.32
N ALA A 435 12.44 -26.26 13.01
CA ALA A 435 13.12 -25.12 12.40
C ALA A 435 14.58 -25.05 12.87
N GLY A 436 15.48 -25.67 12.11
CA GLY A 436 16.90 -25.75 12.47
C GLY A 436 17.27 -27.10 13.08
N VAL A 437 18.41 -27.14 13.77
CA VAL A 437 18.97 -28.39 14.32
C VAL A 437 18.41 -28.64 15.71
N ILE A 438 18.03 -29.90 15.98
CA ILE A 438 17.71 -30.33 17.34
C ILE A 438 19.02 -30.59 18.08
N GLY A 439 19.24 -29.85 19.16
CA GLY A 439 20.39 -30.04 20.03
C GLY A 439 20.08 -31.15 21.03
N LEU A 440 20.99 -32.10 21.21
CA LEU A 440 20.85 -33.15 22.20
C LEU A 440 22.17 -33.31 22.96
N THR A 441 22.08 -33.31 24.28
CA THR A 441 23.21 -33.64 25.14
C THR A 441 22.79 -34.65 26.19
N THR A 442 23.69 -35.58 26.51
CA THR A 442 23.51 -36.56 27.58
C THR A 442 24.74 -36.49 28.50
N PRO A 443 24.57 -36.42 29.82
CA PRO A 443 25.69 -36.42 30.75
C PRO A 443 26.51 -37.72 30.63
N LEU A 444 27.83 -37.59 30.57
CA LEU A 444 28.76 -38.71 30.59
C LEU A 444 28.98 -39.18 32.04
N ASP A 445 28.03 -39.92 32.58
CA ASP A 445 28.21 -40.52 33.90
C ASP A 445 28.99 -41.84 33.77
N SER A 446 29.94 -42.05 34.70
CA SER A 446 31.01 -43.06 34.66
C SER A 446 30.56 -44.51 34.93
N GLY A 447 29.28 -44.85 34.81
CA GLY A 447 28.74 -46.16 35.25
C GLY A 447 27.46 -46.66 34.58
N SER A 448 27.17 -46.26 33.35
CA SER A 448 25.97 -46.64 32.59
C SER A 448 26.30 -47.24 31.21
N ALA A 449 25.29 -47.78 30.50
CA ALA A 449 25.35 -48.48 29.21
C ALA A 449 26.34 -47.86 28.19
N PRO A 450 26.87 -48.61 27.21
CA PRO A 450 27.74 -48.07 26.16
C PRO A 450 27.15 -46.81 25.53
N LEU A 451 27.98 -45.79 25.27
CA LEU A 451 27.56 -44.52 24.66
C LEU A 451 26.71 -44.74 23.39
N THR A 452 27.03 -45.77 22.62
CA THR A 452 26.31 -46.16 21.40
C THR A 452 24.85 -46.55 21.67
N GLU A 453 24.56 -47.32 22.71
CA GLU A 453 23.19 -47.72 23.06
C GLU A 453 22.38 -46.51 23.55
N ARG A 454 23.02 -45.62 24.32
CA ARG A 454 22.40 -44.35 24.75
C ARG A 454 22.09 -43.43 23.58
N LEU A 455 23.03 -43.28 22.65
CA LEU A 455 22.82 -42.48 21.43
C LEU A 455 21.76 -43.10 20.52
N GLN A 456 21.68 -44.43 20.43
CA GLN A 456 20.61 -45.11 19.68
C GLN A 456 19.24 -44.91 20.33
N ALA A 457 19.12 -45.08 21.65
CA ALA A 457 17.88 -44.85 22.38
C ALA A 457 17.36 -43.42 22.17
N VAL A 458 18.23 -42.42 22.30
CA VAL A 458 17.82 -41.02 22.09
C VAL A 458 17.67 -40.66 20.61
N SER A 459 18.45 -41.25 19.71
CA SER A 459 18.26 -41.06 18.26
C SER A 459 16.89 -41.58 17.80
N GLY A 460 16.41 -42.70 18.36
CA GLY A 460 15.06 -43.20 18.11
C GLY A 460 13.99 -42.20 18.53
N VAL A 461 14.19 -41.52 19.66
CA VAL A 461 13.31 -40.45 20.15
C VAL A 461 13.31 -39.24 19.21
N LEU A 462 14.48 -38.80 18.73
CA LEU A 462 14.56 -37.68 17.80
C LEU A 462 13.81 -37.95 16.48
N THR A 463 13.83 -39.18 15.99
CA THR A 463 13.08 -39.56 14.79
C THR A 463 11.57 -39.59 14.98
N THR A 464 11.06 -39.79 16.21
CA THR A 464 9.62 -39.83 16.49
C THR A 464 9.03 -38.46 16.84
N LEU A 465 9.85 -37.52 17.29
CA LEU A 465 9.39 -36.21 17.75
C LEU A 465 8.75 -35.38 16.63
N LEU A 466 9.43 -35.18 15.49
CA LEU A 466 8.91 -34.41 14.35
C LEU A 466 9.43 -34.95 13.02
N PRO A 467 8.95 -36.13 12.56
CA PRO A 467 9.38 -36.70 11.28
C PRO A 467 8.93 -35.85 10.07
N ALA A 468 7.86 -35.05 10.23
CA ALA A 468 7.30 -34.17 9.21
C ALA A 468 6.56 -32.99 9.88
N PRO A 469 6.20 -31.93 9.14
CA PRO A 469 5.31 -30.89 9.64
C PRO A 469 3.99 -31.47 10.16
N GLU A 470 3.66 -31.13 11.40
CA GLU A 470 2.44 -31.55 12.08
C GLU A 470 1.29 -30.60 11.73
N LEU A 471 0.16 -31.14 11.27
CA LEU A 471 -1.05 -30.38 11.02
C LEU A 471 -1.76 -30.09 12.35
N LEU A 472 -1.84 -28.82 12.73
CA LEU A 472 -2.53 -28.37 13.95
C LEU A 472 -4.02 -28.17 13.72
N GLY A 473 -4.40 -27.80 12.50
CA GLY A 473 -5.79 -27.56 12.12
C GLY A 473 -5.93 -26.98 10.73
N VAL A 474 -7.18 -26.97 10.25
CA VAL A 474 -7.54 -26.37 8.96
C VAL A 474 -8.57 -25.28 9.21
N VAL A 475 -8.27 -24.08 8.75
CA VAL A 475 -9.21 -22.96 8.74
C VAL A 475 -9.88 -22.92 7.37
N PRO A 476 -11.21 -23.05 7.28
CA PRO A 476 -11.92 -23.09 6.00
C PRO A 476 -11.91 -21.72 5.31
N SER A 477 -12.08 -21.70 3.97
CA SER A 477 -12.08 -20.46 3.17
C SER A 477 -13.12 -19.44 3.63
N GLY A 478 -14.30 -19.89 4.04
CA GLY A 478 -15.39 -19.03 4.54
C GLY A 478 -15.12 -18.39 5.90
N ALA A 479 -14.09 -18.82 6.64
CA ALA A 479 -13.78 -18.25 7.95
C ALA A 479 -13.09 -16.88 7.86
N GLY A 480 -12.54 -16.50 6.70
CA GLY A 480 -11.95 -15.18 6.51
C GLY A 480 -10.68 -14.93 7.33
N LEU A 481 -9.78 -15.91 7.44
CA LEU A 481 -8.52 -15.74 8.18
C LEU A 481 -7.61 -14.70 7.51
N LEU A 482 -7.31 -13.62 8.22
CA LEU A 482 -6.45 -12.52 7.78
C LEU A 482 -5.01 -12.69 8.24
N SER A 483 -4.80 -13.27 9.43
CA SER A 483 -3.46 -13.39 10.02
C SER A 483 -3.34 -14.58 10.97
N PHE A 484 -2.17 -15.22 10.95
CA PHE A 484 -1.73 -16.23 11.91
C PHE A 484 -0.33 -15.88 12.38
N ARG A 485 -0.19 -15.49 13.64
CA ARG A 485 1.03 -14.91 14.18
C ARG A 485 1.51 -15.55 15.45
N VAL A 486 2.84 -15.71 15.54
CA VAL A 486 3.54 -16.01 16.78
C VAL A 486 4.00 -14.70 17.41
N THR A 487 3.55 -14.41 18.63
CA THR A 487 3.84 -13.18 19.37
C THR A 487 5.23 -13.25 20.04
N SER A 488 5.73 -12.12 20.54
CA SER A 488 7.09 -12.03 21.13
C SER A 488 7.26 -12.82 22.42
N ASP A 489 6.18 -13.12 23.13
CA ASP A 489 6.14 -14.02 24.29
C ASP A 489 6.03 -15.50 23.88
N GLY A 490 5.97 -15.82 22.59
CA GLY A 490 5.77 -17.18 22.08
C GLY A 490 4.30 -17.61 21.99
N GLY A 491 3.36 -16.70 22.23
CA GLY A 491 1.94 -16.94 22.05
C GLY A 491 1.52 -17.05 20.59
N ILE A 492 0.27 -17.45 20.36
CA ILE A 492 -0.36 -17.55 19.03
C ILE A 492 -1.53 -16.58 18.96
N ARG A 493 -1.64 -15.86 17.84
CA ARG A 493 -2.78 -14.98 17.54
C ARG A 493 -3.33 -15.26 16.15
N LEU A 494 -4.63 -15.50 16.08
CA LEU A 494 -5.40 -15.58 14.84
C LEU A 494 -6.25 -14.32 14.73
N ALA A 495 -6.29 -13.72 13.53
CA ALA A 495 -7.17 -12.61 13.21
C ALA A 495 -8.04 -12.97 12.01
N PHE A 496 -9.33 -12.73 12.12
CA PHE A 496 -10.36 -13.03 11.13
C PHE A 496 -11.07 -11.75 10.68
N ARG A 497 -11.73 -11.80 9.53
CA ARG A 497 -12.57 -10.71 9.03
C ARG A 497 -13.58 -10.28 10.10
N PRO A 498 -13.88 -8.98 10.24
CA PRO A 498 -14.84 -8.46 11.20
C PRO A 498 -16.29 -8.60 10.70
N ASP A 499 -16.61 -9.73 10.06
CA ASP A 499 -17.97 -10.07 9.63
C ASP A 499 -18.54 -11.20 10.50
N GLY A 500 -19.80 -11.56 10.27
CA GLY A 500 -20.47 -12.61 11.05
C GLY A 500 -19.75 -13.96 10.97
N ALA A 501 -19.22 -14.31 9.80
CA ALA A 501 -18.50 -15.56 9.58
C ALA A 501 -17.15 -15.59 10.32
N GLY A 502 -16.36 -14.51 10.21
CA GLY A 502 -15.08 -14.38 10.90
C GLY A 502 -15.23 -14.30 12.41
N THR A 503 -16.30 -13.66 12.91
CA THR A 503 -16.61 -13.62 14.35
C THR A 503 -16.91 -15.00 14.91
N LEU A 504 -17.75 -15.78 14.23
CA LEU A 504 -18.04 -17.17 14.60
C LEU A 504 -16.79 -18.05 14.51
N ALA A 505 -15.97 -17.87 13.47
CA ALA A 505 -14.71 -18.59 13.32
C ALA A 505 -13.71 -18.29 14.45
N ALA A 506 -13.61 -17.02 14.87
CA ALA A 506 -12.78 -16.62 16.00
C ALA A 506 -13.26 -17.26 17.31
N GLN A 507 -14.56 -17.22 17.59
CA GLN A 507 -15.15 -17.86 18.78
C GLN A 507 -14.95 -19.37 18.78
N HIS A 508 -15.12 -20.02 17.62
CA HIS A 508 -14.87 -21.44 17.48
C HIS A 508 -13.39 -21.77 17.70
N ALA A 509 -12.47 -21.01 17.10
CA ALA A 509 -11.04 -21.19 17.30
C ALA A 509 -10.64 -21.02 18.78
N GLN A 510 -11.20 -20.02 19.47
CA GLN A 510 -10.98 -19.85 20.91
C GLN A 510 -11.52 -21.02 21.72
N THR A 511 -12.71 -21.54 21.36
CA THR A 511 -13.30 -22.71 22.03
C THR A 511 -12.43 -23.95 21.86
N LEU A 512 -11.83 -24.14 20.68
CA LEU A 512 -10.87 -25.22 20.44
C LEU A 512 -9.62 -25.05 21.31
N PHE A 513 -9.06 -23.83 21.39
CA PHE A 513 -7.94 -23.52 22.27
C PHE A 513 -8.25 -23.84 23.74
N ASP A 514 -9.41 -23.39 24.24
CA ASP A 514 -9.83 -23.64 25.62
C ASP A 514 -10.08 -25.13 25.88
N THR A 515 -10.54 -25.88 24.86
CA THR A 515 -10.75 -27.33 24.96
C THR A 515 -9.43 -28.09 25.03
N LEU A 516 -8.44 -27.69 24.22
CA LEU A 516 -7.09 -28.27 24.26
C LEU A 516 -6.44 -28.02 25.63
N LEU A 517 -6.54 -26.79 26.15
CA LEU A 517 -5.98 -26.45 27.46
C LEU A 517 -6.66 -27.18 28.62
N ARG A 518 -7.95 -27.52 28.52
CA ARG A 518 -8.61 -28.35 29.54
C ARG A 518 -8.16 -29.81 29.52
N ARG A 519 -7.79 -30.33 28.34
CA ARG A 519 -7.23 -31.69 28.21
C ARG A 519 -5.81 -31.76 28.74
N SER A 520 -5.04 -30.68 28.60
CA SER A 520 -3.66 -30.60 29.06
C SER A 520 -3.52 -30.62 30.59
N VAL A 521 -4.55 -30.17 31.32
CA VAL A 521 -4.61 -30.27 32.78
C VAL A 521 -5.14 -31.65 33.17
N VAL A 522 -4.26 -32.65 33.18
CA VAL A 522 -4.52 -33.87 33.94
C VAL A 522 -4.45 -33.49 35.44
N PRO A 523 -5.48 -33.76 36.26
CA PRO A 523 -5.37 -33.52 37.68
C PRO A 523 -4.27 -34.44 38.23
N THR A 524 -3.26 -33.86 38.87
CA THR A 524 -2.40 -34.59 39.78
C THR A 524 -3.32 -35.20 40.83
N ALA A 525 -3.49 -36.52 40.81
CA ALA A 525 -4.15 -37.23 41.88
C ALA A 525 -3.24 -37.09 43.12
N ASP A 526 -3.75 -36.41 44.14
CA ASP A 526 -3.20 -36.36 45.50
C ASP A 526 -3.06 -37.75 46.12
#